data_AF-A0A3A9YIL4-F1
#
_entry.id   AF-A0A3A9YIL4-F1
#
_cell.length_a   1.000
_cell.length_b   1.000
_cell.length_c   1.000
_cell.angle_alpha   90.00
_cell.angle_beta   90.00
_cell.angle_gamma   90.00
#
_symmetry.space_group_name_H-M   'P 1'
#
loop_
_entity.id
_entity.type
_entity.pdbx_description
1 polymer ?
#
loop_
_entity_poly.entity_id
_entity_poly.type
_entity_poly.pdbx_seq_one_letter_code
_entity_poly.pdbx_strand_id
1 'polypeptide(L)'
;MSKADGQNYFRIEFSKSELPPLFDSRLFEMVEAEIHDSWVFSLEWDGSMKLGPAAWQVAGFWEDFMNHSDRAVDIYRSERDRIMGIR
;
A
#
# COMPACT_ATOMS: atom_id res chain seq x y z
N MET A 1 -7.54 -18.94 -8.05
CA MET A 1 -8.28 -19.72 -7.04
C MET A 1 -7.47 -19.79 -5.77
N SER A 2 -7.74 -18.93 -4.79
CA SER A 2 -7.25 -19.11 -3.42
C SER A 2 -8.30 -19.91 -2.67
N LYS A 3 -7.96 -21.13 -2.24
CA LYS A 3 -8.75 -21.91 -1.28
C LYS A 3 -8.38 -21.45 0.12
N ALA A 4 -9.01 -20.37 0.56
CA ALA A 4 -9.20 -20.09 1.97
C ALA A 4 -10.72 -20.00 2.15
N ASP A 5 -11.36 -21.09 2.54
CA ASP A 5 -12.83 -21.18 2.75
C ASP A 5 -13.32 -20.35 3.96
N GLY A 6 -12.52 -19.39 4.44
CA GLY A 6 -12.87 -18.44 5.50
C GLY A 6 -13.16 -17.05 4.92
N GLN A 7 -13.99 -16.27 5.63
CA GLN A 7 -14.19 -14.86 5.30
C GLN A 7 -12.87 -14.11 5.53
N ASN A 8 -12.23 -13.67 4.43
CA ASN A 8 -11.06 -12.80 4.49
C ASN A 8 -11.55 -11.35 4.58
N TYR A 9 -10.91 -10.57 5.43
CA TYR A 9 -11.22 -9.16 5.63
C TYR A 9 -9.98 -8.31 5.40
N PHE A 10 -10.13 -7.19 4.72
CA PHE A 10 -9.10 -6.17 4.61
C PHE A 10 -9.40 -5.04 5.57
N ARG A 11 -8.37 -4.63 6.31
CA ARG A 11 -8.41 -3.42 7.11
C ARG A 11 -7.82 -2.29 6.29
N ILE A 12 -8.62 -1.26 6.03
CA ILE A 12 -8.12 -0.01 5.48
C ILE A 12 -7.91 0.92 6.67
N GLU A 13 -6.65 1.14 7.03
CA GLU A 13 -6.34 1.97 8.19
C GLU A 13 -6.60 3.45 7.89
N PHE A 14 -7.46 4.06 8.70
CA PHE A 14 -7.53 5.50 8.81
C PHE A 14 -7.82 5.93 10.26
N SER A 15 -7.01 6.88 10.73
CA SER A 15 -7.23 7.79 11.85
C SER A 15 -7.23 7.27 13.30
N LYS A 16 -6.87 8.20 14.17
CA LYS A 16 -6.26 8.04 15.51
C LYS A 16 -7.24 7.69 16.64
N SER A 17 -8.54 7.65 16.38
CA SER A 17 -9.58 7.53 17.41
C SER A 17 -10.63 6.45 17.13
N GLU A 18 -10.49 5.69 16.04
CA GLU A 18 -11.49 4.70 15.63
C GLU A 18 -10.87 3.34 15.40
N LEU A 19 -11.67 2.29 15.63
CA LEU A 19 -11.38 0.95 15.14
C LEU A 19 -11.53 0.98 13.62
N PRO A 20 -10.46 0.75 12.83
CA PRO A 20 -10.57 0.85 11.39
C PRO A 20 -11.56 -0.21 10.86
N PRO A 21 -12.44 0.13 9.91
CA PRO A 21 -13.41 -0.81 9.40
C PRO A 21 -12.74 -2.01 8.73
N LEU A 22 -13.31 -3.19 8.97
CA LEU A 22 -12.99 -4.42 8.26
C LEU A 22 -13.93 -4.55 7.07
N PHE A 23 -13.36 -4.64 5.88
CA PHE A 23 -14.09 -4.82 4.64
C PHE A 23 -13.97 -6.26 4.18
N ASP A 24 -15.08 -6.86 3.78
CA ASP A 24 -15.08 -8.19 3.19
C ASP A 24 -14.23 -8.21 1.91
N SER A 25 -13.34 -9.19 1.76
CA SER A 25 -12.45 -9.26 0.59
C SER A 25 -13.19 -9.41 -0.73
N ARG A 26 -14.47 -9.85 -0.72
CA ARG A 26 -15.33 -9.93 -1.90
C ARG A 26 -15.74 -8.55 -2.44
N LEU A 27 -15.50 -7.47 -1.69
CA LEU A 27 -15.69 -6.10 -2.16
C LEU A 27 -14.54 -5.60 -3.04
N PHE A 28 -13.49 -6.40 -3.23
CA PHE A 28 -12.30 -6.04 -3.98
C PHE A 28 -12.12 -6.99 -5.17
N GLU A 29 -11.58 -6.47 -6.26
CA GLU A 29 -11.20 -7.25 -7.44
C GLU A 29 -9.70 -7.18 -7.68
N MET A 30 -9.17 -8.21 -8.34
CA MET A 30 -7.78 -8.23 -8.80
C MET A 30 -7.72 -7.54 -10.17
N VAL A 31 -7.11 -6.36 -10.22
CA VAL A 31 -6.91 -5.62 -11.48
C VAL A 31 -5.66 -6.05 -12.24
N GLU A 32 -4.64 -6.52 -11.51
CA GLU A 32 -3.37 -7.02 -12.05
C GLU A 32 -2.96 -8.26 -11.26
N ALA A 33 -2.49 -9.30 -11.97
CA ALA A 33 -2.09 -10.57 -11.37
C ALA A 33 -0.61 -10.61 -10.95
N GLU A 34 0.15 -9.58 -11.34
CA GLU A 34 1.59 -9.48 -11.11
C GLU A 34 1.88 -8.21 -10.31
N ILE A 35 2.85 -8.30 -9.40
CA ILE A 35 3.36 -7.14 -8.67
C ILE A 35 4.46 -6.52 -9.52
N HIS A 36 4.40 -5.20 -9.74
CA HIS A 36 5.42 -4.49 -10.51
C HIS A 36 6.82 -4.63 -9.87
N ASP A 37 7.85 -4.91 -10.68
CA ASP A 37 9.23 -5.20 -10.24
C ASP A 37 9.91 -4.08 -9.41
N SER A 38 9.35 -2.87 -9.40
CA SER A 38 9.85 -1.77 -8.56
C SER A 38 9.44 -1.89 -7.08
N TRP A 39 8.48 -2.77 -6.77
CA TRP A 39 8.03 -2.99 -5.41
C TRP A 39 9.06 -3.82 -4.64
N VAL A 40 9.34 -3.40 -3.40
CA VAL A 40 10.24 -4.10 -2.50
C VAL A 40 9.46 -4.69 -1.33
N PHE A 41 9.92 -5.82 -0.82
CA PHE A 41 9.39 -6.47 0.36
C PHE A 41 10.28 -6.15 1.57
N SER A 42 9.68 -5.73 2.68
CA SER A 42 10.37 -5.63 3.98
C SER A 42 9.64 -6.45 5.04
N LEU A 43 10.41 -7.15 5.86
CA LEU A 43 9.92 -7.83 7.06
C LEU A 43 10.32 -6.99 8.27
N GLU A 44 9.34 -6.56 9.05
CA GLU A 44 9.54 -5.79 10.27
C GLU A 44 9.83 -6.74 11.44
N TRP A 45 10.39 -6.18 12.51
CA TRP A 45 10.82 -6.94 13.70
C TRP A 45 9.66 -7.65 14.42
N ASP A 46 8.42 -7.17 14.26
CA ASP A 46 7.21 -7.75 14.84
C ASP A 46 6.58 -8.84 13.97
N GLY A 47 7.24 -9.20 12.86
CA GLY A 47 6.76 -10.18 11.88
C GLY A 47 5.74 -9.62 10.90
N SER A 48 5.41 -8.33 10.97
CA SER A 48 4.62 -7.66 9.94
C SER A 48 5.45 -7.47 8.67
N MET A 49 4.76 -7.37 7.53
CA MET A 49 5.40 -7.24 6.22
C MET A 49 4.91 -5.97 5.54
N LYS A 50 5.81 -5.25 4.88
CA LYS A 50 5.46 -4.15 3.97
C LYS A 50 5.82 -4.54 2.55
N LEU A 51 4.99 -4.07 1.62
CA LEU A 51 5.17 -4.30 0.21
C LEU A 51 4.76 -3.03 -0.54
N GLY A 52 5.63 -2.54 -1.42
CA GLY A 52 5.41 -1.31 -2.18
C GLY A 52 6.72 -0.71 -2.70
N PRO A 53 6.69 0.39 -3.44
CA PRO A 53 7.89 1.12 -3.84
C PRO A 53 8.77 1.47 -2.64
N ALA A 54 10.09 1.28 -2.78
CA ALA A 54 11.04 1.51 -1.68
C ALA A 54 10.93 2.93 -1.10
N ALA A 55 10.70 3.92 -1.96
CA ALA A 55 10.57 5.32 -1.55
C ALA A 55 9.35 5.57 -0.64
N TRP A 56 8.27 4.79 -0.79
CA TRP A 56 7.05 4.93 0.01
C TRP A 56 7.12 4.22 1.36
N GLN A 57 8.11 3.34 1.54
CA GLN A 57 8.32 2.61 2.80
C GLN A 57 9.21 3.37 3.80
N VAL A 58 9.75 4.53 3.38
CA VAL A 58 10.56 5.39 4.25
C VAL A 58 9.68 5.96 5.36
N ALA A 59 10.13 5.85 6.62
CA ALA A 59 9.42 6.42 7.76
C ALA A 59 9.20 7.93 7.58
N GLY A 60 7.97 8.40 7.83
CA GLY A 60 7.58 9.80 7.63
C GLY A 60 7.11 10.13 6.21
N PHE A 61 7.28 9.24 5.23
CA PHE A 61 6.91 9.53 3.84
C PHE A 61 5.43 9.86 3.68
N TRP A 62 4.55 9.05 4.27
CA TRP A 62 3.11 9.25 4.15
C TRP A 62 2.64 10.48 4.91
N GLU A 63 3.24 10.79 6.05
CA GLU A 63 2.99 12.03 6.78
C GLU A 63 3.38 13.25 5.95
N ASP A 64 4.57 13.24 5.35
CA ASP A 64 5.02 14.32 4.46
C ASP A 64 4.13 14.45 3.23
N PHE A 65 3.70 13.33 2.64
CA PHE A 65 2.78 13.30 1.51
C PHE A 65 1.41 13.89 1.87
N MET A 66 0.84 13.46 3.00
CA MET A 66 -0.45 13.97 3.50
C MET A 66 -0.38 15.44 3.92
N ASN A 67 0.80 15.92 4.33
CA ASN A 67 1.09 17.32 4.59
C ASN A 67 1.40 18.13 3.33
N HIS A 68 1.25 17.55 2.13
CA HIS A 68 1.51 18.19 0.84
C HIS A 68 2.93 18.72 0.67
N SER A 69 3.93 18.06 1.27
CA SER A 69 5.35 18.35 0.98
C SER A 69 5.64 18.14 -0.50
N ASP A 70 6.15 19.17 -1.19
CA ASP A 70 6.46 19.13 -2.64
C ASP A 70 7.30 17.90 -3.00
N ARG A 71 8.35 17.63 -2.20
CA ARG A 71 9.23 16.48 -2.39
C ARG A 71 8.47 15.15 -2.31
N ALA A 72 7.57 14.98 -1.34
CA ALA A 72 6.85 13.73 -1.15
C ALA A 72 5.81 13.51 -2.26
N VAL A 73 5.15 14.60 -2.71
CA VAL A 73 4.24 14.59 -3.85
C VAL A 73 4.95 14.20 -5.14
N ASP A 74 6.14 14.75 -5.38
CA ASP A 74 6.93 14.44 -6.57
C ASP A 74 7.40 12.98 -6.57
N ILE A 75 7.87 12.47 -5.43
CA ILE A 75 8.24 11.05 -5.27
C ILE A 75 7.02 10.15 -5.51
N TYR A 76 5.86 10.48 -4.94
CA TYR A 76 4.64 9.71 -5.16
C TYR A 76 4.28 9.66 -6.65
N ARG A 77 4.28 10.81 -7.33
CA ARG A 77 3.96 10.88 -8.77
C ARG A 77 4.95 10.08 -9.60
N SER A 78 6.24 10.24 -9.35
CA SER A 78 7.29 9.52 -10.08
C SER A 78 7.15 7.99 -9.95
N GLU A 79 6.92 7.49 -8.73
CA GLU A 79 6.74 6.05 -8.51
C GLU A 79 5.41 5.54 -9.09
N ARG A 80 4.32 6.30 -8.94
CA ARG A 80 3.01 5.98 -9.53
C ARG A 80 3.11 5.88 -11.04
N ASP A 81 3.71 6.87 -11.70
CA ASP A 81 3.80 6.93 -13.15
C ASP A 81 4.66 5.76 -13.68
N ARG A 82 5.72 5.40 -12.96
CA ARG A 82 6.51 4.20 -13.23
C ARG A 82 5.67 2.91 -13.15
N ILE A 83 4.85 2.74 -12.11
CA ILE A 83 3.98 1.57 -11.93
C ILE A 83 2.93 1.49 -13.04
N MET A 84 2.32 2.64 -13.38
CA MET A 84 1.26 2.72 -14.38
C MET A 84 1.79 2.72 -15.83
N GLY A 85 3.12 2.69 -16.03
CA GLY A 85 3.75 2.79 -17.35
C GLY A 85 3.54 4.13 -18.06
N ILE A 86 3.23 5.19 -17.32
CA ILE A 86 3.02 6.54 -17.84
C ILE A 86 4.39 7.22 -17.94
N ARG A 87 4.72 7.77 -19.12
CA ARG A 87 5.96 8.53 -19.37
C ARG A 87 5.71 10.02 -19.39
#